data_AF-A0A7H9DT32-F1
#
_entry.id   AF-A0A7H9DT32-F1
#
_cell.length_a   1.000
_cell.length_b   1.000
_cell.length_c   1.000
_cell.angle_alpha   90.00
_cell.angle_beta   90.00
_cell.angle_gamma   90.00
#
_symmetry.space_group_name_H-M   'P 1'
#
loop_
_entity.id
_entity.type
_entity.pdbx_description
1 polymer ?
#
loop_
_entity_poly.entity_id
_entity_poly.type
_entity_poly.pdbx_seq_one_letter_code
_entity_poly.pdbx_strand_id
1 'polypeptide(L)'
;MERINRQIYNSRRLFSINDEIINWDLKKRHGMQKWMGHDRYGFIELNIYELENYKNEVNKDFSSYTSNIDWNVDERIFPKELYQIHIEELKVYADFISSYMSALKGDDLDFIFEITFAGFHVIDSYRKHTYGKALIEAIVSCFDEESFNIGKKHKENYHSNEEVKYRISQFK
;
A
#
# COMPACT_ATOMS: atom_id res chain seq x y z
N MET A 1 20.50 12.09 -6.74
CA MET A 1 19.90 11.71 -8.04
C MET A 1 18.83 10.61 -7.90
N GLU A 2 19.11 9.52 -7.19
CA GLU A 2 18.16 8.38 -7.02
C GLU A 2 16.79 8.76 -6.43
N ARG A 3 16.75 9.66 -5.44
CA ARG A 3 15.51 10.15 -4.81
C ARG A 3 14.60 10.93 -5.78
N ILE A 4 15.16 11.74 -6.67
CA ILE A 4 14.41 12.56 -7.64
C ILE A 4 13.79 11.67 -8.72
N ASN A 5 14.57 10.73 -9.28
CA ASN A 5 14.07 9.78 -10.29
C ASN A 5 12.94 8.90 -9.73
N ARG A 6 13.01 8.54 -8.45
CA ARG A 6 11.96 7.79 -7.74
C ARG A 6 10.68 8.60 -7.60
N GLN A 7 10.77 9.87 -7.19
CA GLN A 7 9.60 10.75 -7.09
C GLN A 7 8.95 10.95 -8.46
N ILE A 8 9.74 11.14 -9.52
CA ILE A 8 9.23 11.24 -10.90
C ILE A 8 8.50 9.96 -11.32
N TYR A 9 9.05 8.78 -11.04
CA TYR A 9 8.37 7.50 -11.33
C TYR A 9 7.05 7.39 -10.57
N ASN A 10 7.06 7.66 -9.26
CA ASN A 10 5.87 7.57 -8.43
C ASN A 10 4.78 8.56 -8.89
N SER A 11 5.15 9.81 -9.17
CA SER A 11 4.22 10.82 -9.70
C SER A 11 3.62 10.39 -11.03
N ARG A 12 4.41 9.77 -11.93
CA ARG A 12 3.90 9.27 -13.20
C ARG A 12 2.89 8.14 -13.03
N ARG A 13 3.08 7.27 -12.04
CA ARG A 13 2.11 6.20 -11.74
C ARG A 13 0.83 6.78 -11.15
N LEU A 14 0.92 7.72 -10.21
CA LEU A 14 -0.28 8.36 -9.64
C LEU A 14 -1.00 9.27 -10.63
N PHE A 15 -0.29 9.86 -11.59
CA PHE A 15 -0.90 10.74 -12.61
C PHE A 15 -2.04 10.07 -13.37
N SER A 16 -2.00 8.74 -13.56
CA SER A 16 -3.05 8.03 -14.27
C SER A 16 -4.39 7.97 -13.54
N ILE A 17 -4.44 8.36 -12.27
CA ILE A 17 -5.65 8.36 -11.43
C ILE A 17 -6.00 9.76 -10.90
N ASN A 18 -5.48 10.83 -11.53
CA ASN A 18 -5.66 12.19 -11.04
C ASN A 18 -7.12 12.63 -11.00
N ASP A 19 -7.86 12.35 -12.08
CA ASP A 19 -9.25 12.77 -12.20
C ASP A 19 -10.10 12.05 -11.15
N GLU A 20 -9.80 10.78 -10.88
CA GLU A 20 -10.45 9.98 -9.86
C GLU A 20 -10.15 10.51 -8.45
N ILE A 21 -8.90 10.91 -8.17
CA ILE A 21 -8.52 11.53 -6.89
C ILE A 21 -9.26 12.87 -6.70
N ILE A 22 -9.27 13.72 -7.73
CA ILE A 22 -9.94 15.04 -7.68
C ILE A 22 -11.43 14.85 -7.37
N ASN A 23 -12.09 13.92 -8.06
CA ASN A 23 -13.52 13.66 -7.92
C ASN A 23 -13.89 12.77 -6.72
N TRP A 24 -12.91 12.23 -5.99
CA TRP A 24 -13.16 11.31 -4.89
C TRP A 24 -13.89 12.00 -3.72
N ASP A 25 -14.97 11.42 -3.22
CA ASP A 25 -15.75 11.96 -2.10
C ASP A 25 -15.16 11.65 -0.71
N LEU A 26 -13.88 11.27 -0.65
CA LEU A 26 -13.13 10.90 0.56
C LEU A 26 -13.67 9.66 1.31
N LYS A 27 -14.66 8.95 0.75
CA LYS A 27 -15.10 7.67 1.30
C LYS A 27 -14.01 6.62 1.19
N LYS A 28 -13.95 5.71 2.16
CA LYS A 28 -13.07 4.53 2.15
C LYS A 28 -12.96 3.91 0.75
N ARG A 29 -11.73 3.74 0.28
CA ARG A 29 -11.42 2.98 -0.93
C ARG A 29 -10.57 1.77 -0.57
N HIS A 30 -10.70 0.73 -1.35
CA HIS A 30 -10.00 -0.53 -1.16
C HIS A 30 -9.19 -0.84 -2.41
N GLY A 31 -7.93 -1.24 -2.23
CA GLY A 31 -7.01 -1.52 -3.33
C GLY A 31 -6.09 -2.68 -2.99
N MET A 32 -5.67 -3.39 -4.03
CA MET A 32 -4.62 -4.39 -3.93
C MET A 32 -3.84 -4.47 -5.23
N GLN A 33 -2.51 -4.56 -5.15
CA GLN A 33 -1.67 -4.76 -6.32
C GLN A 33 -0.25 -5.19 -5.93
N LYS A 34 0.46 -5.76 -6.92
CA LYS A 34 1.92 -5.92 -6.85
C LYS A 34 2.66 -4.86 -7.62
N TRP A 35 3.86 -4.56 -7.15
CA TRP A 35 4.92 -4.08 -8.01
C TRP A 35 5.83 -5.24 -8.41
N MET A 36 6.23 -5.32 -9.68
CA MET A 36 7.14 -6.34 -10.21
C MET A 36 8.41 -5.72 -10.80
N GLY A 37 9.56 -6.26 -10.42
CA GLY A 37 10.81 -6.19 -11.19
C GLY A 37 11.19 -7.59 -11.67
N HIS A 38 12.18 -7.73 -12.56
CA HIS A 38 12.62 -8.99 -13.20
C HIS A 38 12.12 -10.29 -12.53
N ASP A 39 12.72 -10.69 -11.41
CA ASP A 39 12.37 -11.94 -10.70
C ASP A 39 11.73 -11.67 -9.34
N ARG A 40 11.13 -10.48 -9.16
CA ARG A 40 10.80 -9.94 -7.84
C ARG A 40 9.45 -9.28 -7.79
N TYR A 41 8.74 -9.41 -6.68
CA TYR A 41 7.58 -8.61 -6.39
C TYR A 41 7.34 -8.36 -4.91
N GLY A 42 6.76 -7.19 -4.64
CA GLY A 42 6.02 -6.92 -3.40
C GLY A 42 4.55 -6.81 -3.73
N PHE A 43 3.69 -7.35 -2.87
CA PHE A 43 2.24 -7.25 -3.00
C PHE A 43 1.67 -6.57 -1.76
N ILE A 44 0.82 -5.57 -1.96
CA ILE A 44 0.11 -4.87 -0.89
C ILE A 44 -1.38 -4.88 -1.20
N GLU A 45 -2.17 -5.09 -0.16
CA GLU A 45 -3.59 -4.82 -0.12
C GLU A 45 -3.86 -3.89 1.06
N LEU A 46 -4.70 -2.90 0.81
CA LEU A 46 -4.97 -1.85 1.77
C LEU A 46 -6.39 -1.29 1.65
N ASN A 47 -6.81 -0.62 2.71
CA ASN A 47 -7.85 0.38 2.65
C ASN A 47 -7.23 1.76 2.86
N ILE A 48 -7.68 2.75 2.08
CA ILE A 48 -7.31 4.15 2.26
C ILE A 48 -8.51 4.93 2.78
N TYR A 49 -8.23 5.77 3.78
CA TYR A 49 -9.21 6.64 4.43
C TYR A 49 -8.63 8.04 4.54
N GLU A 50 -9.49 9.04 4.47
CA GLU A 50 -9.21 10.33 5.10
C GLU A 50 -9.24 10.15 6.64
N LEU A 51 -8.38 10.86 7.37
CA LEU A 51 -8.13 10.68 8.79
C LEU A 51 -9.39 10.77 9.65
N GLU A 52 -10.21 11.79 9.47
CA GLU A 52 -11.44 11.99 10.25
C GLU A 52 -12.46 10.88 9.97
N ASN A 53 -12.59 10.47 8.70
CA ASN A 53 -13.42 9.32 8.33
C ASN A 53 -12.96 8.03 9.03
N TYR A 54 -11.65 7.81 9.14
CA TYR A 54 -11.11 6.64 9.82
C TYR A 54 -11.36 6.67 11.34
N LYS A 55 -11.12 7.81 12.00
CA LYS A 55 -11.40 7.98 13.45
C LYS A 55 -12.85 7.61 13.78
N ASN A 56 -13.78 8.04 12.93
CA ASN A 56 -15.20 7.73 13.07
C ASN A 56 -15.51 6.21 12.88
N GLU A 57 -14.77 5.51 12.01
CA GLU A 57 -14.99 4.09 11.73
C GLU A 57 -14.44 3.18 12.83
N VAL A 58 -13.23 3.43 13.31
CA VAL A 58 -12.53 2.49 14.22
C VAL A 58 -12.45 2.95 15.67
N ASN A 59 -12.88 4.18 15.98
CA ASN A 59 -12.84 4.78 17.33
C ASN A 59 -11.44 4.65 18.00
N LYS A 60 -10.38 4.86 17.21
CA LYS A 60 -8.98 4.87 17.66
C LYS A 60 -8.42 6.28 17.47
N ASP A 61 -7.77 6.80 18.51
CA ASP A 61 -6.99 8.02 18.41
C ASP A 61 -5.63 7.73 17.77
N PHE A 62 -5.38 8.35 16.62
CA PHE A 62 -4.06 8.40 15.99
C PHE A 62 -3.43 9.76 16.29
N SER A 63 -2.20 9.78 16.81
CA SER A 63 -1.43 11.02 16.96
C SER A 63 -1.09 11.55 15.58
N SER A 64 -1.62 12.72 15.20
CA SER A 64 -1.45 13.29 13.86
C SER A 64 0.02 13.52 13.56
N TYR A 65 0.50 13.05 12.42
CA TYR A 65 1.36 13.81 11.50
C TYR A 65 1.37 13.10 10.13
N THR A 66 0.81 13.76 9.12
CA THR A 66 0.99 13.61 7.66
C THR A 66 0.50 12.33 6.97
N SER A 67 0.85 11.16 7.46
CA SER A 67 0.34 9.88 6.93
C SER A 67 0.58 8.76 7.93
N ASN A 68 -0.41 7.90 8.15
CA ASN A 68 -0.25 6.78 9.07
C ASN A 68 -0.45 5.45 8.36
N ILE A 69 0.50 4.54 8.60
CA ILE A 69 0.36 3.13 8.25
C ILE A 69 -0.31 2.44 9.45
N ASP A 70 -1.53 1.96 9.26
CA ASP A 70 -2.16 1.03 10.21
C ASP A 70 -1.91 -0.40 9.73
N TRP A 71 -1.04 -1.13 10.41
CA TRP A 71 -0.63 -2.46 9.95
C TRP A 71 -1.47 -3.55 10.60
N ASN A 72 -2.37 -4.13 9.81
CA ASN A 72 -3.30 -5.19 10.23
C ASN A 72 -2.96 -6.53 9.55
N VAL A 73 -1.70 -6.77 9.18
CA VAL A 73 -1.24 -8.03 8.58
C VAL A 73 -0.79 -9.01 9.67
N ASP A 74 -1.26 -10.25 9.57
CA ASP A 74 -0.86 -11.35 10.46
C ASP A 74 0.64 -11.67 10.32
N GLU A 75 1.33 -11.73 11.46
CA GLU A 75 2.78 -11.96 11.56
C GLU A 75 3.21 -13.32 11.03
N ARG A 76 2.29 -14.29 11.00
CA ARG A 76 2.52 -15.61 10.41
C ARG A 76 2.60 -15.53 8.89
N ILE A 77 1.97 -14.52 8.29
CA ILE A 77 1.98 -14.27 6.85
C ILE A 77 3.19 -13.40 6.49
N PHE A 78 3.48 -12.40 7.33
CA PHE A 78 4.59 -11.46 7.13
C PHE A 78 5.42 -11.31 8.42
N PRO A 79 6.65 -11.86 8.47
CA PRO A 79 7.47 -11.83 9.67
C PRO A 79 7.74 -10.40 10.20
N LYS A 80 7.58 -10.20 11.51
CA LYS A 80 7.79 -8.91 12.17
C LYS A 80 9.20 -8.35 12.04
N GLU A 81 10.20 -9.22 11.87
CA GLU A 81 11.59 -8.83 11.73
C GLU A 81 11.83 -8.09 10.41
N LEU A 82 11.04 -8.45 9.38
CA LEU A 82 11.03 -7.77 8.09
C LEU A 82 10.16 -6.51 8.13
N TYR A 83 9.13 -6.51 8.98
CA TYR A 83 8.18 -5.41 9.13
C TYR A 83 8.84 -4.07 9.49
N GLN A 84 9.79 -4.03 10.45
CA GLN A 84 10.42 -2.77 10.84
C GLN A 84 11.19 -2.08 9.70
N ILE A 85 11.84 -2.88 8.85
CA ILE A 85 12.60 -2.34 7.71
C ILE A 85 11.64 -1.75 6.67
N HIS A 86 10.52 -2.44 6.42
CA HIS A 86 9.58 -2.06 5.38
C HIS A 86 8.59 -0.99 5.81
N ILE A 87 8.25 -0.87 7.10
CA ILE A 87 7.30 0.16 7.55
C ILE A 87 7.89 1.56 7.43
N GLU A 88 9.17 1.74 7.74
CA GLU A 88 9.83 3.04 7.59
C GLU A 88 9.93 3.44 6.11
N GLU A 89 10.11 2.46 5.22
CA GLU A 89 9.98 2.69 3.78
C GLU A 89 8.55 3.07 3.40
N LEU A 90 7.55 2.31 3.84
CA LEU A 90 6.14 2.56 3.52
C LEU A 90 5.70 3.95 3.98
N LYS A 91 6.11 4.40 5.16
CA LYS A 91 5.84 5.76 5.66
C LYS A 91 6.34 6.84 4.69
N VAL A 92 7.58 6.71 4.19
CA VAL A 92 8.14 7.67 3.22
C VAL A 92 7.32 7.73 1.93
N TYR A 93 6.76 6.60 1.49
CA TYR A 93 5.91 6.56 0.31
C TYR A 93 4.50 7.07 0.62
N ALA A 94 3.94 6.74 1.79
CA ALA A 94 2.66 7.22 2.27
C ALA A 94 2.67 8.75 2.40
N ASP A 95 3.70 9.34 2.99
CA ASP A 95 3.83 10.80 3.09
C ASP A 95 3.84 11.47 1.72
N PHE A 96 4.52 10.86 0.75
CA PHE A 96 4.53 11.32 -0.63
C PHE A 96 3.15 11.22 -1.28
N ILE A 97 2.46 10.08 -1.11
CA ILE A 97 1.11 9.86 -1.65
C ILE A 97 0.12 10.85 -1.03
N SER A 98 0.13 11.01 0.29
CA SER A 98 -0.71 11.99 1.00
C SER A 98 -0.47 13.39 0.45
N SER A 99 0.79 13.84 0.41
CA SER A 99 1.14 15.16 -0.11
C SER A 99 0.66 15.36 -1.56
N TYR A 100 0.77 14.31 -2.39
CA TYR A 100 0.31 14.33 -3.77
C TYR A 100 -1.21 14.46 -3.87
N MET A 101 -1.94 13.65 -3.11
CA MET A 101 -3.40 13.63 -3.12
C MET A 101 -3.99 14.92 -2.52
N SER A 102 -3.44 15.41 -1.41
CA SER A 102 -3.80 16.68 -0.79
C SER A 102 -3.58 17.86 -1.75
N ALA A 103 -2.45 17.88 -2.45
CA ALA A 103 -2.20 18.90 -3.47
C ALA A 103 -3.20 18.86 -4.64
N LEU A 104 -3.60 17.66 -5.10
CA LEU A 104 -4.64 17.53 -6.14
C LEU A 104 -6.03 17.93 -5.63
N LYS A 105 -6.32 17.64 -4.37
CA LYS A 105 -7.57 18.04 -3.71
C LYS A 105 -7.65 19.54 -3.43
N GLY A 106 -6.50 20.20 -3.34
CA GLY A 106 -6.42 21.61 -2.98
C GLY A 106 -6.73 21.86 -1.50
N ASP A 107 -6.54 20.86 -0.64
CA ASP A 107 -6.82 20.91 0.80
C ASP A 107 -5.74 20.14 1.58
N ASP A 108 -5.54 20.49 2.84
CA ASP A 108 -4.55 19.85 3.73
C ASP A 108 -5.17 18.62 4.40
N LEU A 109 -5.17 17.50 3.67
CA LEU A 109 -5.76 16.25 4.10
C LEU A 109 -4.70 15.28 4.64
N ASP A 110 -5.04 14.61 5.73
CA ASP A 110 -4.29 13.47 6.26
C ASP A 110 -4.97 12.16 5.85
N PHE A 111 -4.17 11.14 5.55
CA PHE A 111 -4.67 9.83 5.14
C PHE A 111 -4.14 8.70 6.02
N ILE A 112 -4.99 7.70 6.22
CA ILE A 112 -4.66 6.41 6.84
C ILE A 112 -4.56 5.36 5.74
N PHE A 113 -3.43 4.65 5.73
CA PHE A 113 -3.17 3.49 4.88
C PHE A 113 -3.24 2.24 5.75
N GLU A 114 -4.43 1.64 5.82
CA GLU A 114 -4.63 0.40 6.55
C GLU A 114 -4.17 -0.77 5.69
N ILE A 115 -3.00 -1.35 6.01
CA ILE A 115 -2.46 -2.50 5.28
C ILE A 115 -3.07 -3.78 5.86
N THR A 116 -3.92 -4.44 5.07
CA THR A 116 -4.65 -5.64 5.49
C THR A 116 -4.00 -6.93 4.99
N PHE A 117 -3.16 -6.84 3.95
CA PHE A 117 -2.33 -7.97 3.52
C PHE A 117 -1.03 -7.48 2.86
N ALA A 118 0.06 -8.19 3.15
CA ALA A 118 1.35 -7.99 2.50
C ALA A 118 1.90 -9.35 2.02
N GLY A 119 2.03 -9.49 0.71
CA GLY A 119 2.57 -10.68 0.06
C GLY A 119 3.98 -10.44 -0.47
N PHE A 120 4.76 -11.51 -0.58
CA PHE A 120 6.13 -11.43 -1.08
C PHE A 120 6.63 -12.73 -1.70
N HIS A 121 7.63 -12.59 -2.55
CA HIS A 121 8.53 -13.67 -2.91
C HIS A 121 9.68 -13.75 -1.90
N VAL A 122 10.07 -14.96 -1.46
CA VAL A 122 11.00 -15.16 -0.32
C VAL A 122 12.36 -14.46 -0.48
N ILE A 123 12.83 -14.28 -1.72
CA ILE A 123 14.11 -13.59 -2.01
C ILE A 123 13.99 -12.05 -1.86
N ASP A 124 12.78 -11.52 -1.81
CA ASP A 124 12.49 -10.09 -1.95
C ASP A 124 12.33 -9.34 -0.64
N SER A 125 12.21 -10.07 0.47
CA SER A 125 11.98 -9.52 1.81
C SER A 125 13.08 -8.59 2.32
N TYR A 126 14.22 -8.47 1.62
CA TYR A 126 15.38 -7.70 2.10
C TYR A 126 15.76 -6.51 1.21
N ARG A 127 15.04 -6.24 0.11
CA ARG A 127 15.39 -5.15 -0.81
C ARG A 127 14.53 -3.91 -0.63
N LYS A 128 15.22 -2.77 -0.50
CA LYS A 128 14.62 -1.42 -0.46
C LYS A 128 13.79 -1.14 -1.72
N HIS A 129 12.74 -0.34 -1.56
CA HIS A 129 11.83 0.20 -2.56
C HIS A 129 10.80 -0.75 -3.15
N THR A 130 10.81 -2.03 -2.75
CA THR A 130 9.86 -3.02 -3.27
C THR A 130 8.45 -2.76 -2.73
N TYR A 131 8.30 -2.63 -1.42
CA TYR A 131 6.99 -2.44 -0.78
C TYR A 131 6.47 -1.01 -0.95
N GLY A 132 7.34 -0.01 -0.95
CA GLY A 132 6.93 1.36 -1.26
C GLY A 132 6.37 1.49 -2.68
N LYS A 133 6.96 0.79 -3.65
CA LYS A 133 6.38 0.75 -5.01
C LYS A 133 5.10 -0.08 -5.06
N ALA A 134 5.04 -1.20 -4.35
CA ALA A 134 3.80 -1.98 -4.25
C ALA A 134 2.66 -1.15 -3.61
N LEU A 135 2.97 -0.29 -2.64
CA LEU A 135 2.03 0.67 -2.06
C LEU A 135 1.49 1.65 -3.10
N ILE A 136 2.36 2.22 -3.95
CA ILE A 136 1.91 3.09 -5.07
C ILE A 136 0.96 2.34 -5.99
N GLU A 137 1.30 1.11 -6.38
CA GLU A 137 0.45 0.30 -7.26
C GLU A 137 -0.89 -0.06 -6.60
N ALA A 138 -0.89 -0.35 -5.29
CA ALA A 138 -2.11 -0.60 -4.52
C ALA A 138 -2.98 0.66 -4.38
N ILE A 139 -2.38 1.85 -4.33
CA ILE A 139 -3.12 3.12 -4.38
C ILE A 139 -3.70 3.36 -5.75
N VAL A 140 -2.95 3.11 -6.83
CA VAL A 140 -3.52 3.17 -8.18
C VAL A 140 -4.75 2.27 -8.28
N SER A 141 -4.69 1.04 -7.76
CA SER A 141 -5.84 0.14 -7.78
C SER A 141 -6.99 0.49 -6.84
N CYS A 142 -6.84 1.45 -5.91
CA CYS A 142 -7.98 2.00 -5.16
C CYS A 142 -8.92 2.82 -6.06
N PHE A 143 -8.39 3.35 -7.17
CA PHE A 143 -9.08 4.27 -8.07
C PHE A 143 -9.25 3.70 -9.49
N ASP A 144 -8.49 2.66 -9.85
CA ASP A 144 -8.55 2.00 -11.14
C ASP A 144 -9.03 0.54 -11.02
N GLU A 145 -10.22 0.26 -11.53
CA GLU A 145 -10.88 -1.05 -11.42
C GLU A 145 -10.15 -2.17 -12.18
N GLU A 146 -9.54 -1.84 -13.32
CA GLU A 146 -8.75 -2.82 -14.08
C GLU A 146 -7.54 -3.29 -13.27
N SER A 147 -6.78 -2.36 -12.71
CA SER A 147 -5.65 -2.62 -11.82
C SER A 147 -6.12 -3.41 -10.59
N PHE A 148 -7.25 -3.04 -9.99
CA PHE A 148 -7.82 -3.80 -8.87
C PHE A 148 -8.06 -5.27 -9.23
N ASN A 149 -8.70 -5.52 -10.37
CA ASN A 149 -9.01 -6.88 -10.82
C ASN A 149 -7.74 -7.69 -11.13
N ILE A 150 -6.69 -7.06 -11.67
CA ILE A 150 -5.38 -7.70 -11.86
C ILE A 150 -4.77 -8.10 -10.52
N GLY A 151 -4.79 -7.21 -9.54
CA GLY A 151 -4.26 -7.45 -8.19
C GLY A 151 -5.01 -8.60 -7.50
N LYS A 152 -6.34 -8.57 -7.57
CA LYS A 152 -7.21 -9.62 -7.04
C LYS A 152 -6.90 -10.99 -7.64
N LYS A 153 -6.84 -11.08 -8.97
CA LYS A 153 -6.48 -12.31 -9.67
C LYS A 153 -5.09 -12.81 -9.27
N HIS A 154 -4.13 -11.91 -9.04
CA HIS A 154 -2.80 -12.31 -8.57
C HIS A 154 -2.86 -12.90 -7.15
N LYS A 155 -3.56 -12.24 -6.23
CA LYS A 155 -3.74 -12.74 -4.86
C LYS A 155 -4.37 -14.14 -4.85
N GLU A 156 -5.41 -14.36 -5.66
CA GLU A 156 -6.07 -15.66 -5.77
C GLU A 156 -5.13 -16.78 -6.25
N ASN A 157 -4.22 -16.47 -7.16
CA ASN A 157 -3.32 -17.47 -7.76
C ASN A 157 -2.07 -17.79 -6.93
N TYR A 158 -1.56 -16.84 -6.13
CA TYR A 158 -0.24 -16.94 -5.48
C TYR A 158 -0.27 -16.71 -3.97
N HIS A 159 -1.43 -16.31 -3.44
CA HIS A 159 -1.64 -15.97 -2.04
C HIS A 159 -2.99 -16.51 -1.56
N SER A 160 -3.42 -17.66 -2.09
CA SER A 160 -4.61 -18.35 -1.60
C SER A 160 -4.44 -18.72 -0.13
N ASN A 161 -5.54 -18.82 0.62
CA ASN A 161 -5.49 -19.21 2.04
C ASN A 161 -4.78 -20.56 2.27
N GLU A 162 -4.82 -21.45 1.28
CA GLU A 162 -4.13 -22.74 1.32
C GLU A 162 -2.63 -22.59 1.14
N GLU A 163 -2.18 -21.75 0.21
CA GLU A 163 -0.76 -21.49 -0.02
C GLU A 163 -0.13 -20.73 1.15
N VAL A 164 -0.86 -19.77 1.73
CA VAL A 164 -0.45 -19.06 2.95
C VAL A 164 -0.31 -20.06 4.11
N LYS A 165 -1.29 -20.95 4.32
CA LYS A 165 -1.20 -22.01 5.34
C LYS A 165 -0.04 -22.98 5.09
N TYR A 166 0.21 -23.34 3.84
CA TYR A 166 1.33 -24.19 3.45
C TYR A 166 2.68 -23.53 3.72
N ARG A 167 2.87 -22.26 3.35
CA ARG A 167 4.10 -21.52 3.67
C ARG A 167 4.32 -21.44 5.18
N ILE A 168 3.26 -21.15 5.95
CA ILE A 168 3.30 -21.14 7.43
C ILE A 168 3.73 -22.49 8.00
N SER A 169 3.34 -23.62 7.40
CA SER A 169 3.71 -24.95 7.90
C SER A 169 5.17 -25.32 7.66
N GLN A 170 5.85 -24.67 6.70
CA GLN A 170 7.28 -24.88 6.43
C GLN A 170 8.20 -24.12 7.41
N PHE A 171 7.67 -23.19 8.21
CA PHE A 171 8.41 -22.45 9.23
C PHE A 171 8.22 -23.01 10.65
N LYS A 172 7.62 -24.21 10.79
CA LYS A 172 7.54 -24.97 12.04
C LYS A 172 8.60 -26.07 12.09
#